data_AF-A0A372GBS8-F1
#
_entry.id   AF-A0A372GBS8-F1
#
_cell.length_a   1.000
_cell.length_b   1.000
_cell.length_c   1.000
_cell.angle_alpha   90.00
_cell.angle_beta   90.00
_cell.angle_gamma   90.00
#
_symmetry.space_group_name_H-M   'P 1'
#
loop_
_entity.id
_entity.type
_entity.pdbx_description
1 polymer ?
#
loop_
_entity_poly.entity_id
_entity_poly.type
_entity_poly.pdbx_seq_one_letter_code
_entity_poly.pdbx_strand_id
1 'polypeptide(L)'
;MSSEGPVKATPTTHKPDSERSADETLAALRRDFTGHRIWRGVKRDGRLGDWVASLHDPSAGVDPTVIRSSPAELREALVNEAARAEVVRAGTW
;
A
#
# COMPACT_ATOMS: atom_id res chain seq x y z
N MET A 1 49.88 -25.17 -5.47
CA MET A 1 48.93 -25.21 -6.59
C MET A 1 47.53 -25.31 -5.99
N SER A 2 46.62 -24.41 -6.39
CA SER A 2 45.15 -24.58 -6.44
C SER A 2 44.39 -24.84 -5.12
N SER A 3 43.26 -24.22 -4.77
CA SER A 3 42.35 -23.29 -5.45
C SER A 3 41.32 -22.74 -4.43
N GLU A 4 40.67 -21.63 -4.82
CA GLU A 4 39.33 -21.16 -4.39
C GLU A 4 39.19 -20.66 -2.94
N GLY A 5 38.87 -19.40 -2.63
CA GLY A 5 37.91 -18.46 -3.26
C GLY A 5 36.76 -18.25 -2.26
N PRO A 6 36.43 -17.01 -1.81
CA PRO A 6 35.52 -16.84 -0.69
C PRO A 6 34.09 -17.14 -1.14
N VAL A 7 33.40 -18.02 -0.40
CA VAL A 7 31.96 -18.26 -0.57
C VAL A 7 31.22 -16.94 -0.35
N LYS A 8 30.81 -16.29 -1.45
CA LYS A 8 29.87 -15.17 -1.38
C LYS A 8 28.54 -15.72 -0.87
N ALA A 9 28.21 -15.38 0.36
CA ALA A 9 26.86 -15.54 0.89
C ALA A 9 25.91 -14.73 0.00
N THR A 10 25.16 -15.41 -0.87
CA THR A 10 23.94 -14.85 -1.43
C THR A 10 22.89 -14.92 -0.33
N PRO A 11 22.35 -13.81 0.19
CA PRO A 11 21.12 -13.90 0.94
C PRO A 11 20.04 -14.20 -0.10
N THR A 12 19.69 -15.47 -0.25
CA THR A 12 18.41 -15.83 -0.85
C THR A 12 17.34 -15.32 0.11
N THR A 13 16.90 -14.08 -0.09
CA THR A 13 15.78 -13.48 0.64
C THR A 13 14.53 -14.24 0.24
N HIS A 14 14.25 -15.34 0.93
CA HIS A 14 12.97 -16.01 0.86
C HIS A 14 11.97 -15.12 1.62
N LYS A 15 11.37 -14.16 0.91
CA LYS A 15 10.25 -13.38 1.48
C LYS A 15 9.16 -14.40 1.89
N PRO A 16 8.70 -14.41 3.15
CA PRO A 16 7.59 -15.28 3.56
C PRO A 16 6.36 -15.04 2.68
N ASP A 17 5.57 -16.10 2.42
CA ASP A 17 4.38 -16.04 1.57
C ASP A 17 3.42 -14.89 1.94
N SER A 18 3.28 -14.57 3.22
CA SER A 18 2.47 -13.45 3.69
C SER A 18 2.94 -12.07 3.18
N GLU A 19 4.25 -11.87 3.01
CA GLU A 19 4.80 -10.65 2.43
C GLU A 19 4.58 -10.59 0.92
N ARG A 20 4.65 -11.72 0.22
CA ARG A 20 4.35 -11.80 -1.21
C ARG A 20 2.88 -11.47 -1.48
N SER A 21 1.95 -12.07 -0.74
CA SER A 21 0.53 -11.76 -0.86
C SER A 21 0.20 -10.31 -0.50
N ALA A 22 0.94 -9.71 0.45
CA ALA A 22 0.80 -8.28 0.76
C ALA A 22 1.30 -7.39 -0.38
N ASP A 23 2.39 -7.75 -1.05
CA ASP A 23 2.91 -7.03 -2.22
C ASP A 23 1.91 -7.06 -3.39
N GLU A 24 1.32 -8.23 -3.68
CA GLU A 24 0.28 -8.39 -4.70
C GLU A 24 -0.98 -7.58 -4.38
N THR A 25 -1.42 -7.61 -3.13
CA THR A 25 -2.56 -6.82 -2.66
C THR A 25 -2.28 -5.32 -2.78
N LEU A 26 -1.07 -4.88 -2.43
CA LEU A 26 -0.63 -3.50 -2.58
C LEU A 26 -0.59 -3.06 -4.04
N ALA A 27 -0.11 -3.92 -4.94
CA ALA A 27 -0.09 -3.65 -6.38
C ALA A 27 -1.53 -3.51 -6.93
N ALA A 28 -2.46 -4.36 -6.49
CA ALA A 28 -3.86 -4.25 -6.88
C ALA A 28 -4.47 -2.91 -6.41
N LEU A 29 -4.28 -2.54 -5.15
CA LEU A 29 -4.79 -1.26 -4.62
C LEU A 29 -4.24 -0.06 -5.39
N ARG A 30 -2.95 -0.04 -5.73
CA ARG A 30 -2.34 1.07 -6.49
C ARG A 30 -2.88 1.18 -7.92
N ARG A 31 -3.23 0.06 -8.53
CA ARG A 31 -3.85 0.03 -9.86
C ARG A 31 -5.29 0.53 -9.81
N ASP A 32 -6.03 0.14 -8.77
CA ASP A 32 -7.45 0.48 -8.64
C ASP A 32 -7.66 1.94 -8.16
N PHE A 33 -6.73 2.48 -7.37
CA PHE A 33 -6.84 3.83 -6.78
C PHE A 33 -5.66 4.73 -7.18
N THR A 34 -5.62 5.13 -8.44
CA THR A 34 -4.52 5.93 -9.02
C THR A 34 -4.39 7.34 -8.45
N GLY A 35 -5.46 7.90 -7.90
CA GLY A 35 -5.46 9.21 -7.21
C GLY A 35 -4.85 9.19 -5.81
N HIS A 36 -4.46 8.01 -5.30
CA HIS A 36 -3.89 7.84 -3.98
C HIS A 36 -2.46 7.30 -4.05
N ARG A 37 -1.61 7.78 -3.15
CA ARG A 37 -0.33 7.14 -2.85
C ARG A 37 -0.58 6.10 -1.75
N ILE A 38 -0.38 4.82 -2.07
CA ILE A 38 -0.67 3.70 -1.15
C ILE A 38 0.63 2.99 -0.74
N TRP A 39 0.80 2.72 0.54
CA TRP A 39 1.95 1.98 1.10
C TRP A 39 1.59 1.19 2.36
N ARG A 40 2.52 0.33 2.78
CA ARG A 40 2.47 -0.39 4.07
C ARG A 40 3.34 0.35 5.08
N GLY A 41 2.78 0.69 6.23
CA GLY A 41 3.57 1.11 7.39
C GLY A 41 4.49 -0.04 7.82
N VAL A 42 5.66 0.30 8.34
CA VAL A 42 6.59 -0.68 8.91
C VAL A 42 6.60 -0.47 10.41
N LYS A 43 6.30 -1.52 11.17
CA LYS A 43 6.34 -1.48 12.63
C LYS A 43 7.80 -1.47 13.10
N ARG A 44 8.01 -1.07 14.36
CA ARG A 44 9.35 -1.02 14.98
C ARG A 44 10.07 -2.38 14.97
N ASP A 45 9.31 -3.48 14.93
CA ASP A 45 9.81 -4.85 14.84
C ASP A 45 10.16 -5.31 13.40
N GLY A 46 10.07 -4.42 12.41
CA GLY A 46 10.36 -4.73 11.01
C GLY A 46 9.21 -5.43 10.27
N ARG A 47 8.08 -5.72 10.94
CA ARG A 47 6.92 -6.36 10.32
C ARG A 47 6.07 -5.32 9.58
N LEU A 48 5.40 -5.77 8.52
CA LEU A 48 4.40 -4.95 7.82
C LEU A 48 3.23 -4.64 8.76
N GLY A 49 2.98 -3.34 8.95
CA GLY A 49 2.03 -2.77 9.90
C GLY A 49 0.67 -2.46 9.29
N ASP A 50 0.28 -1.20 9.27
CA ASP A 50 -1.00 -0.74 8.73
C ASP A 50 -0.91 -0.41 7.24
N TRP A 51 -2.06 -0.41 6.57
CA TRP A 51 -2.25 0.03 5.20
C TRP A 51 -2.56 1.52 5.19
N VAL A 52 -1.78 2.29 4.44
CA VAL A 52 -1.91 3.75 4.40
C VAL A 52 -2.15 4.19 2.97
N ALA A 53 -3.12 5.07 2.78
CA ALA A 53 -3.38 5.77 1.53
C ALA A 53 -3.43 7.27 1.80
N SER A 54 -2.56 8.04 1.16
CA SER A 54 -2.67 9.49 1.15
C SER A 54 -3.20 9.97 -0.18
N LEU A 55 -4.11 10.93 -0.12
CA LEU A 55 -4.70 11.56 -1.28
C LEU A 55 -3.64 12.38 -2.00
N HIS A 56 -3.45 12.10 -3.29
CA HIS A 56 -2.52 12.85 -4.14
C HIS A 56 -3.31 13.66 -5.19
N ASP A 57 -4.35 13.06 -5.78
CA ASP A 57 -5.31 13.76 -6.62
C ASP A 57 -6.50 14.20 -5.77
N PRO A 58 -6.73 15.51 -5.54
CA PRO A 58 -7.86 16.00 -4.75
C PRO A 58 -9.23 15.65 -5.38
N SER A 59 -9.27 15.23 -6.63
CA SER A 59 -10.50 14.77 -7.29
C SER A 59 -10.90 13.34 -6.86
N ALA A 60 -9.99 12.58 -6.26
CA ALA A 60 -10.16 11.15 -5.98
C ALA A 60 -10.68 10.84 -4.56
N GLY A 61 -10.81 11.83 -3.69
CA GLY A 61 -11.17 11.63 -2.28
C GLY A 61 -11.35 12.95 -1.54
N VAL A 62 -11.83 12.89 -0.30
CA VAL A 62 -12.02 14.08 0.56
C VAL A 62 -10.98 14.10 1.67
N ASP A 63 -10.77 12.96 2.32
CA ASP A 63 -9.81 12.85 3.41
C ASP A 63 -8.35 12.75 2.90
N PRO A 64 -7.41 13.55 3.48
CA PRO A 64 -6.05 13.62 2.99
C PRO A 64 -5.23 12.35 3.27
N THR A 65 -5.57 11.59 4.30
CA THR A 65 -4.87 10.32 4.63
C THR A 65 -5.79 9.35 5.35
N VAL A 66 -5.90 8.14 4.79
CA VAL A 66 -6.66 7.00 5.34
C VAL A 66 -5.69 5.92 5.80
N ILE A 67 -5.83 5.47 7.04
CA ILE A 67 -5.03 4.39 7.64
C ILE A 67 -5.97 3.28 8.10
N ARG A 68 -5.69 2.03 7.72
CA ARG A 68 -6.48 0.85 8.12
C ARG A 68 -5.59 -0.35 8.42
N SER A 69 -6.05 -1.23 9.29
CA SER A 69 -5.25 -2.40 9.71
C SER A 69 -5.33 -3.56 8.71
N SER A 70 -6.35 -3.59 7.85
CA SER A 70 -6.48 -4.58 6.76
C SER A 70 -6.62 -3.95 5.37
N PRO A 71 -6.28 -4.67 4.28
CA PRO A 71 -6.41 -4.14 2.92
C PRO A 71 -7.87 -4.02 2.47
N ALA A 72 -8.76 -4.87 3.00
CA ALA A 72 -10.18 -4.84 2.70
C ALA A 72 -10.84 -3.58 3.27
N GLU A 73 -10.54 -3.26 4.54
CA GLU A 73 -11.00 -2.00 5.16
C GLU A 73 -10.43 -0.78 4.46
N LEU A 74 -9.17 -0.82 4.00
CA LEU A 74 -8.61 0.28 3.22
C LEU A 74 -9.37 0.46 1.90
N ARG A 75 -9.64 -0.63 1.18
CA ARG A 75 -10.38 -0.58 -0.08
C ARG A 75 -11.78 0.00 0.12
N GLU A 76 -12.50 -0.46 1.13
CA GLU A 76 -13.84 0.06 1.45
C GLU A 76 -13.79 1.55 1.78
N ALA A 77 -12.83 1.97 2.60
CA ALA A 77 -12.65 3.38 2.93
C ALA A 77 -12.37 4.23 1.68
N LEU A 78 -11.51 3.78 0.77
CA LEU A 78 -11.22 4.50 -0.48
C LEU A 78 -12.42 4.60 -1.43
N VAL A 79 -13.27 3.56 -1.49
CA VAL A 79 -14.53 3.61 -2.26
C VAL A 79 -15.48 4.65 -1.65
N ASN A 80 -15.60 4.67 -0.33
CA ASN A 80 -16.43 5.66 0.37
C ASN A 80 -15.90 7.09 0.17
N GLU A 81 -14.58 7.28 0.21
CA GLU A 81 -13.95 8.58 -0.06
C GLU A 81 -14.21 9.07 -1.49
N ALA A 82 -14.10 8.21 -2.49
CA ALA A 82 -14.42 8.56 -3.87
C ALA A 82 -15.90 8.97 -4.00
N ALA A 83 -16.83 8.23 -3.38
CA ALA A 83 -18.24 8.58 -3.38
C ALA A 83 -18.52 9.94 -2.71
N ARG A 84 -17.82 10.24 -1.60
CA ARG A 84 -17.91 11.54 -0.92
C ARG A 84 -17.36 12.67 -1.80
N ALA A 85 -16.26 12.44 -2.51
CA ALA A 85 -15.67 13.43 -3.42
C ALA A 85 -16.65 13.80 -4.54
N GLU A 86 -17.35 12.82 -5.13
CA GLU A 86 -18.39 13.09 -6.13
C GLU A 86 -19.51 13.99 -5.58
N VAL A 87 -19.99 13.70 -4.35
CA VAL A 87 -21.02 14.52 -3.70
C VAL A 87 -20.53 15.95 -3.44
N VAL A 88 -19.29 16.12 -2.96
CA VAL A 88 -18.71 17.46 -2.72
C VAL A 88 -18.59 18.24 -4.03
N ARG A 89 -18.14 17.59 -5.11
CA ARG A 89 -18.06 18.23 -6.43
C ARG A 89 -19.43 18.62 -6.98
N ALA A 90 -20.44 17.76 -6.81
CA ALA A 90 -21.80 18.03 -7.26
C ALA A 90 -22.51 19.12 -6.42
N GLY A 91 -22.12 19.29 -5.15
CA GLY A 91 -22.69 20.28 -4.23
C GLY A 91 -22.02 21.66 -4.28
N THR A 92 -20.92 21.82 -5.00
CA THR A 92 -20.23 23.12 -5.17
C THR A 92 -20.82 23.85 -6.38
N TRP A 93 -21.87 24.65 -6.15
CA TRP A 93 -22.50 25.57 -7.11
C TRP A 93 -22.24 27.03 -6.73
#